data_AF-A0A3M7QA15-F1
#
_entry.id   AF-A0A3M7QA15-F1
#
_cell.length_a   1.000
_cell.length_b   1.000
_cell.length_c   1.000
_cell.angle_alpha   90.00
_cell.angle_beta   90.00
_cell.angle_gamma   90.00
#
_symmetry.space_group_name_H-M   'P 1'
#
loop_
_entity.id
_entity.type
_entity.pdbx_description
1 polymer ?
#
loop_
_entity_poly.entity_id
_entity_poly.type
_entity_poly.pdbx_seq_one_letter_code
_entity_poly.pdbx_strand_id
1 'polypeptide(L)' 'MNKKTNQSTLRTKPLNKTSLFNPPNVLLNFEFFKTCRNYILGGDLNARAKQIGCVGENENGIMLERIINE' A
#
# COMPACT_ATOMS: atom_id res chain seq x y z
N MET A 1 28.47 -11.67 17.08
CA MET A 1 28.25 -10.57 16.11
C MET A 1 26.96 -9.84 16.51
N ASN A 2 27.05 -8.62 17.01
CA ASN A 2 25.89 -7.82 17.38
C ASN A 2 25.42 -7.01 16.16
N LYS A 3 24.26 -7.37 15.59
CA LYS A 3 23.58 -6.53 14.60
C LYS A 3 22.97 -5.34 15.35
N LYS A 4 23.56 -4.16 15.20
CA LYS A 4 22.93 -2.89 15.60
C LYS A 4 21.76 -2.64 14.64
N THR A 5 20.53 -2.77 15.13
CA THR A 5 19.34 -2.37 14.37
C THR A 5 19.22 -0.85 14.43
N ASN A 6 19.46 -0.17 13.30
CA ASN A 6 19.21 1.26 13.18
C ASN A 6 17.68 1.46 13.16
N GLN A 7 17.12 1.89 14.28
CA GLN A 7 15.75 2.41 14.29
C GLN A 7 15.75 3.77 13.60
N SER A 8 15.22 3.84 12.37
CA SER A 8 14.95 5.11 11.73
C SER A 8 13.74 5.76 12.41
N THR A 9 13.97 6.88 13.09
CA THR A 9 12.87 7.69 13.65
C THR A 9 12.19 8.44 12.51
N LEU A 10 11.02 7.95 12.09
CA LEU A 10 10.12 8.66 11.17
C LEU A 10 9.56 9.92 11.88
N ARG A 11 10.17 11.09 11.65
CA ARG A 11 9.54 12.38 11.97
C ARG A 11 8.47 12.68 10.93
N THR A 12 7.20 12.46 11.24
CA THR A 12 6.10 12.74 10.31
C THR A 12 5.29 13.96 10.77
N LYS A 13 4.98 14.85 9.82
CA LYS A 13 3.77 15.71 9.87
C LYS A 13 2.55 14.83 10.18
N PRO A 14 1.42 15.34 10.72
CA PRO A 14 0.25 14.52 11.01
C PRO A 14 -0.12 13.71 9.78
N LEU A 15 0.09 12.41 9.87
CA LEU A 15 -0.05 11.45 8.79
C LEU A 15 -1.36 10.73 9.08
N ASN A 16 -2.32 10.83 8.17
CA ASN A 16 -3.55 10.07 8.27
C ASN A 16 -3.21 8.59 8.06
N LYS A 17 -3.23 7.81 9.15
CA LYS A 17 -2.97 6.37 9.14
C LYS A 17 -4.28 5.62 9.18
N THR A 18 -4.62 4.95 8.09
CA THR A 18 -5.77 4.03 8.01
C THR A 18 -5.26 2.60 7.89
N SER A 19 -5.84 1.68 8.67
CA SER A 19 -5.63 0.24 8.50
C SER A 19 -6.77 -0.29 7.65
N LEU A 20 -6.48 -0.72 6.42
CA LEU A 20 -7.50 -1.17 5.48
C LEU A 20 -7.60 -2.70 5.48
N PHE A 21 -8.83 -3.20 5.47
CA PHE A 21 -9.15 -4.58 5.09
C PHE A 21 -10.02 -4.53 3.84
N ASN A 22 -9.48 -4.99 2.71
CA ASN A 22 -10.23 -5.11 1.47
C ASN A 22 -10.73 -6.55 1.32
N PRO A 23 -12.06 -6.80 1.33
CA PRO A 23 -12.60 -8.14 1.17
C PRO A 23 -12.15 -8.82 -0.15
N PRO A 24 -12.19 -10.16 -0.21
CA PRO A 24 -12.03 -10.89 -1.47
C PRO A 24 -13.04 -10.41 -2.52
N ASN A 25 -12.60 -10.31 -3.78
CA ASN A 25 -13.41 -9.94 -4.93
C ASN A 25 -14.04 -8.53 -4.89
N VAL A 26 -13.57 -7.65 -4.00
CA VAL A 26 -13.92 -6.22 -4.01
C VAL A 26 -12.78 -5.44 -4.63
N LEU A 27 -13.09 -4.65 -5.67
CA LEU A 27 -12.13 -3.75 -6.30
C LEU A 27 -11.85 -2.58 -5.35
N LEU A 28 -10.59 -2.38 -5.02
CA LEU A 28 -10.14 -1.29 -4.19
C LEU A 28 -10.21 0.01 -4.99
N ASN A 29 -11.07 0.94 -4.54
CA ASN A 29 -11.17 2.25 -5.15
C ASN A 29 -10.10 3.21 -4.60
N PHE A 30 -8.98 3.32 -5.31
CA PHE A 30 -7.89 4.21 -4.93
C PHE A 30 -8.16 5.70 -5.20
N GLU A 31 -9.22 6.07 -5.93
CA GLU A 31 -9.59 7.48 -6.17
C GLU A 31 -9.86 8.22 -4.84
N PHE A 32 -10.33 7.50 -3.82
CA PHE A 32 -10.53 8.06 -2.49
C PHE A 32 -9.24 8.71 -1.93
N PHE A 33 -8.09 8.12 -2.21
CA PHE A 33 -6.80 8.55 -1.67
C PHE A 33 -6.12 9.65 -2.50
N LYS A 34 -6.52 9.88 -3.75
CA LYS A 34 -5.96 10.95 -4.58
C LYS A 34 -6.18 12.36 -4.00
N THR A 35 -7.20 12.51 -3.14
CA THR A 35 -7.49 13.78 -2.45
C THR A 35 -6.53 14.07 -1.29
N CYS A 36 -5.78 13.07 -0.81
CA CYS A 36 -4.84 13.22 0.29
C CYS A 36 -3.46 13.64 -0.22
N ARG A 37 -2.88 14.74 0.30
CA ARG A 37 -1.53 15.20 -0.10
C ARG A 37 -0.40 14.29 0.37
N ASN A 38 -0.53 13.70 1.56
CA ASN A 38 0.43 12.76 2.14
C ASN A 38 -0.34 11.73 2.96
N TYR A 39 -0.23 10.45 2.62
CA TYR A 39 -0.84 9.35 3.35
C TYR A 39 0.06 8.12 3.29
N ILE A 40 -0.05 7.24 4.29
CA ILE A 40 0.48 5.89 4.21
C ILE A 40 -0.71 4.96 4.20
N LEU A 41 -0.88 4.25 3.09
CA LEU A 41 -1.84 3.16 2.99
C LEU A 41 -1.15 1.86 3.39
N GLY A 42 -1.76 1.13 4.32
CA GLY A 42 -1.26 -0.16 4.76
C GLY A 42 -2.39 -1.06 5.27
N GLY A 43 -2.11 -2.35 5.35
CA GLY A 43 -3.09 -3.39 5.70
C GLY A 43 -3.20 -4.42 4.58
N ASP A 44 -4.28 -5.22 4.63
CA ASP A 44 -4.55 -6.21 3.61
C ASP A 44 -5.35 -5.58 2.47
N LEU A 45 -4.65 -5.27 1.38
CA LEU A 45 -5.24 -4.68 0.18
C LEU A 45 -5.88 -5.73 -0.74
N ASN A 46 -5.65 -7.02 -0.50
CA ASN A 46 -6.04 -8.11 -1.39
C ASN A 46 -5.61 -7.84 -2.86
N ALA A 47 -4.40 -7.29 -3.03
CA ALA A 47 -3.81 -6.95 -4.32
C ALA A 47 -2.70 -7.94 -4.65
N ARG A 48 -2.83 -8.61 -5.79
CA ARG A 48 -1.79 -9.49 -6.34
C ARG A 48 -1.18 -8.78 -7.55
N ALA A 49 -0.04 -8.14 -7.33
CA ALA A 49 0.70 -7.42 -8.35
C ALA A 49 1.98 -8.18 -8.73
N LYS A 50 2.34 -8.14 -10.00
CA LYS A 50 3.55 -8.80 -10.52
C LYS A 50 4.81 -8.07 -10.06
N GLN A 51 4.78 -6.75 -9.98
CA GLN A 51 5.93 -5.96 -9.50
C GLN A 51 6.35 -6.30 -8.07
N ILE A 52 5.42 -6.77 -7.23
CA ILE A 52 5.70 -7.23 -5.85
C ILE A 52 5.94 -8.75 -5.77
N GLY A 53 5.99 -9.45 -6.91
CA GLY A 53 6.34 -10.87 -6.99
C GLY A 53 5.19 -11.85 -6.80
N CYS A 54 3.93 -11.44 -6.96
CA CYS A 54 2.80 -12.36 -6.87
C CYS A 54 2.72 -13.31 -8.07
N VAL A 55 2.38 -14.59 -7.81
CA VAL A 55 2.05 -15.57 -8.86
C VAL A 55 0.60 -15.36 -9.29
N GLY A 56 0.44 -14.76 -10.46
CA GLY A 56 -0.86 -14.36 -11.01
C GLY A 56 -1.32 -12.99 -10.50
N GLU A 57 -1.88 -12.21 -11.40
CA GLU A 57 -2.37 -10.85 -11.12
C GLU A 57 -3.88 -10.88 -10.81
N ASN A 58 -4.35 -9.90 -10.06
CA ASN A 58 -5.79 -9.60 -9.96
C ASN A 58 -6.05 -8.11 -10.24
N GLU A 59 -7.31 -7.73 -10.38
CA GLU A 59 -7.69 -6.35 -10.72
C GLU A 59 -7.16 -5.32 -9.71
N ASN A 60 -7.15 -5.66 -8.41
CA ASN A 60 -6.54 -4.83 -7.36
C ASN A 60 -5.04 -4.63 -7.58
N GLY A 61 -4.33 -5.69 -7.99
CA GLY A 61 -2.92 -5.63 -8.33
C GLY A 61 -2.64 -4.74 -9.53
N ILE A 62 -3.45 -4.83 -10.59
CA ILE A 62 -3.32 -3.96 -11.78
C ILE A 62 -3.52 -2.49 -11.38
N MET A 63 -4.52 -2.20 -10.54
CA MET A 63 -4.76 -0.84 -10.07
C MET A 63 -3.63 -0.33 -9.16
N LEU A 64 -3.09 -1.18 -8.29
CA LEU A 64 -1.94 -0.86 -7.45
C LEU A 64 -0.69 -0.57 -8.29
N GLU A 65 -0.43 -1.37 -9.34
CA GLU A 65 0.70 -1.12 -10.25
C GLU A 65 0.57 0.20 -10.98
N ARG A 66 -0.64 0.59 -11.43
CA ARG A 66 -0.85 1.92 -12.04
C ARG A 66 -0.42 3.03 -11.10
N ILE A 67 -0.77 2.94 -9.82
CA ILE A 67 -0.45 3.96 -8.81
C ILE A 67 1.05 3.99 -8.47
N ILE A 68 1.72 2.83 -8.48
CA ILE A 68 3.17 2.76 -8.24
C ILE A 68 3.96 3.37 -9.41
N ASN A 69 3.46 3.23 -10.63
CA ASN A 69 4.15 3.66 -11.85
C ASN A 69 3.73 5.06 -12.35
N GLU A 70 2.68 5.67 -11.78
CA GLU A 70 2.28 7.08 -11.98
C GLU A 70 3.07 8.03 -11.07
#